data_AF-A0A7C3APL3-F1
#
_entry.id   AF-A0A7C3APL3-F1
#
_cell.length_a   1.000
_cell.length_b   1.000
_cell.length_c   1.000
_cell.angle_alpha   90.00
_cell.angle_beta   90.00
_cell.angle_gamma   90.00
#
_symmetry.space_group_name_H-M   'P 1'
#
loop_
_entity.id
_entity.type
_entity.pdbx_description
1 polymer ?
#
loop_
_entity_poly.entity_id
_entity_poly.type
_entity_poly.pdbx_seq_one_letter_code
_entity_poly.pdbx_strand_id
1 'polypeptide(L)'
;MPKKSSMIRRSMRSAFMVSPGPTSKAPCPPTTGPATPATSLPCAPHSTGNDLSKKGCNMPNRKQVSWFVVFAAGIATMMFQPAVTADTITEDVVRGYIDKARPHPRLLMDAEAAARVRESIALNDTAKALFAILRDAADETLDQPPAKYHKTGKRLLSVSREVLGRVLNLSFVYRITDDRRYAERAIAEMEAAAAFSDWNPSHFLDAAEMSAALAIGYDWLLDLFSPEQESAIRTAILEKGIGPSYAGHDRWVRSNNNWNQVCHGGLTLGALALLEHEPDLAARVIARALHGVPHAMKEYAPDGVYPEGPSYWDYGTTYNVLLIDALESALGTDFGLADAPGFRQTGAFPLLMTGPTGNYFNFSDCGTRSGLFPAVYWFARRFQSPGLIWSEHLWLRGDATGRSRFLPLLLLWWDGQPPVLPVGSLHWKGEGVNPLAVHRSSWSDPNAVYLAIKAGTPAANHGHMDIGSFVLEADGVRWALDFGSQGYHALEERGMNIWNRSQHSDRWRVYRYHNRSHNTLLVNDQEQIVSASAPILSFSSHTDFPHTIVDMSAVYRGQLARAERGFALLPDGRVLIQDEIAAGDAHDMLHRMVGNHFIHITANPAIPAIL
;
A
#
# COMPACT_ATOMS: atom_id res chain seq x y z
N MET A 1 62.99 -8.65 -27.88
CA MET A 1 62.16 -7.71 -27.10
C MET A 1 61.41 -6.82 -28.08
N PRO A 2 60.08 -6.70 -27.93
CA PRO A 2 59.53 -5.46 -27.41
C PRO A 2 58.60 -5.70 -26.21
N LYS A 3 58.46 -4.64 -25.40
CA LYS A 3 57.89 -4.60 -24.06
C LYS A 3 56.37 -4.72 -24.09
N LYS A 4 55.84 -5.61 -23.24
CA LYS A 4 54.43 -5.66 -22.80
C LYS A 4 54.10 -4.36 -22.05
N SER A 5 53.07 -3.63 -22.49
CA SER A 5 52.45 -2.57 -21.70
C SER A 5 51.36 -3.20 -20.83
N SER A 6 51.52 -3.10 -19.51
CA SER A 6 50.54 -3.58 -18.53
C SER A 6 49.39 -2.58 -18.42
N MET A 7 48.17 -2.99 -18.77
CA MET A 7 46.95 -2.29 -18.33
C MET A 7 46.84 -2.40 -16.82
N ILE A 8 47.06 -1.29 -16.11
CA ILE A 8 46.71 -1.17 -14.70
C ILE A 8 45.22 -0.83 -14.65
N ARG A 9 44.37 -1.84 -14.39
CA ARG A 9 42.99 -1.61 -13.97
C ARG A 9 43.02 -1.01 -12.57
N ARG A 10 42.65 0.27 -12.42
CA ARG A 10 42.45 0.87 -11.09
C ARG A 10 41.02 0.60 -10.64
N SER A 11 40.86 -0.24 -9.63
CA SER A 11 39.62 -0.35 -8.86
C SER A 11 39.59 0.79 -7.84
N MET A 12 38.55 1.62 -7.87
CA MET A 12 38.29 2.58 -6.80
C MET A 12 37.29 1.95 -5.83
N ARG A 13 37.59 2.04 -4.53
CA ARG A 13 36.69 1.68 -3.44
C ARG A 13 36.36 2.95 -2.67
N SER A 14 35.09 3.34 -2.63
CA SER A 14 34.60 4.40 -1.77
C SER A 14 33.64 3.79 -0.74
N ALA A 15 33.93 4.01 0.54
CA ALA A 15 33.09 3.60 1.66
C ALA A 15 32.72 4.83 2.48
N PHE A 16 31.43 5.01 2.73
CA PHE A 16 30.90 6.00 3.66
C PHE A 16 30.26 5.30 4.84
N MET A 17 30.57 5.78 6.04
CA MET A 17 30.01 5.28 7.29
C MET A 17 29.20 6.41 7.91
N VAL A 18 27.89 6.24 8.00
CA VAL A 18 27.01 7.17 8.71
C VAL A 18 26.89 6.65 10.14
N SER A 19 27.47 7.38 11.10
CA SER A 19 27.31 7.11 12.53
C SER A 19 26.37 8.17 13.11
N PRO A 20 25.27 7.79 13.78
CA PRO A 20 24.62 8.73 14.69
C PRO A 20 25.61 9.08 15.81
N GLY A 21 25.82 10.37 16.03
CA GLY A 21 26.76 10.86 17.03
C GLY A 21 26.22 10.70 18.46
N PRO A 22 27.07 10.51 19.48
CA PRO A 22 26.62 10.49 20.86
C PRO A 22 26.10 11.87 21.28
N THR A 23 24.91 11.93 21.85
CA THR A 23 24.36 13.15 22.45
C THR A 23 25.16 13.52 23.70
N SER A 24 25.95 14.59 23.62
CA SER A 24 26.63 15.17 24.77
C SER A 24 25.62 15.94 25.63
N LYS A 25 25.12 15.33 26.71
CA LYS A 25 24.42 16.05 27.77
C LYS A 25 25.44 16.79 28.64
N ALA A 26 25.55 18.10 28.46
CA ALA A 26 26.15 18.98 29.47
C ALA A 26 25.10 19.30 30.56
N PRO A 27 25.46 19.30 31.86
CA PRO A 27 24.50 19.54 32.94
C PRO A 27 24.36 21.04 33.26
N CYS A 28 23.13 21.51 33.42
CA CYS A 28 22.82 22.79 34.07
C CYS A 28 22.54 22.60 35.57
N PRO A 29 22.85 23.59 36.44
CA PRO A 29 22.81 23.46 37.90
C PRO A 29 21.40 23.69 38.49
N PRO A 30 21.14 23.29 39.76
CA PRO A 30 19.79 23.28 40.33
C PRO A 30 19.42 24.63 40.97
N THR A 31 18.16 25.03 40.81
CA THR A 31 17.51 26.08 41.61
C THR A 31 16.66 25.48 42.72
N THR A 32 16.78 26.11 43.88
CA THR A 32 16.20 25.80 45.20
C THR A 32 14.78 26.33 45.37
N GLY A 33 13.87 25.57 46.03
CA GLY A 33 12.62 26.09 46.60
C GLY A 33 11.57 25.00 46.90
N PRO A 34 10.70 25.13 47.92
CA PRO A 34 10.61 24.11 48.99
C PRO A 34 9.34 23.21 49.04
N ALA A 35 9.56 22.03 49.65
CA ALA A 35 8.72 21.17 50.53
C ALA A 35 7.35 21.75 50.99
N THR A 36 6.22 21.04 51.19
CA THR A 36 5.79 19.67 51.66
C THR A 36 4.24 19.77 51.90
N PRO A 37 3.45 18.83 52.51
CA PRO A 37 3.67 17.42 52.93
C PRO A 37 2.55 16.43 52.44
N ALA A 38 2.84 15.15 52.17
CA ALA A 38 2.73 13.95 53.04
C ALA A 38 1.39 13.18 52.98
N THR A 39 1.50 11.85 52.74
CA THR A 39 0.92 10.70 53.48
C THR A 39 1.34 9.41 52.75
N SER A 40 2.44 8.73 53.14
CA SER A 40 2.53 7.61 54.10
C SER A 40 1.93 6.26 53.63
N LEU A 41 2.78 5.42 53.01
CA LEU A 41 3.15 4.00 53.28
C LEU A 41 2.27 3.12 54.23
N PRO A 42 2.35 1.76 54.19
CA PRO A 42 3.54 0.95 53.81
C PRO A 42 3.33 -0.36 53.02
N CYS A 43 4.46 -0.83 52.49
CA CYS A 43 4.75 -2.20 52.00
C CYS A 43 5.22 -3.14 53.14
N ALA A 44 5.24 -4.44 52.78
CA ALA A 44 6.08 -5.57 53.26
C ALA A 44 5.41 -6.55 54.26
N PRO A 45 5.83 -7.85 54.34
CA PRO A 45 7.11 -8.39 53.86
C PRO A 45 7.10 -9.78 53.16
N HIS A 46 8.29 -10.11 52.64
CA HIS A 46 8.77 -11.44 52.26
C HIS A 46 8.81 -12.43 53.44
N SER A 47 8.65 -13.73 53.14
CA SER A 47 9.32 -14.81 53.90
C SER A 47 9.73 -15.97 53.00
N THR A 48 10.98 -16.36 53.20
CA THR A 48 11.74 -17.48 52.63
C THR A 48 11.45 -18.83 53.28
N GLY A 49 11.65 -19.93 52.56
CA GLY A 49 12.41 -21.07 53.10
C GLY A 49 11.71 -22.43 53.28
N ASN A 50 12.29 -23.41 52.57
CA ASN A 50 12.66 -24.78 52.99
C ASN A 50 12.02 -26.02 52.35
N ASP A 51 12.97 -26.82 51.88
CA ASP A 51 13.04 -28.19 51.38
C ASP A 51 12.66 -29.23 52.47
N LEU A 52 12.18 -30.41 52.04
CA LEU A 52 12.43 -31.74 52.66
C LEU A 52 11.70 -32.89 51.91
N SER A 53 12.50 -33.64 51.17
CA SER A 53 12.54 -35.10 50.94
C SER A 53 11.33 -36.03 51.25
N LYS A 54 11.03 -36.86 50.23
CA LYS A 54 10.78 -38.33 50.21
C LYS A 54 9.87 -38.96 51.29
N LYS A 55 8.76 -39.57 50.83
CA LYS A 55 8.31 -40.93 51.23
C LYS A 55 7.44 -41.52 50.12
N GLY A 56 7.80 -42.72 49.67
CA GLY A 56 7.03 -43.48 48.68
C GLY A 56 5.88 -44.26 49.30
N CYS A 57 4.91 -44.65 48.47
CA CYS A 57 4.18 -45.90 48.63
C CYS A 57 3.47 -46.27 47.31
N ASN A 58 3.71 -47.49 46.84
CA ASN A 58 3.03 -48.09 45.70
C ASN A 58 1.61 -48.55 46.09
N MET A 59 0.69 -48.29 45.16
CA MET A 59 -0.66 -48.81 44.86
C MET A 59 -1.23 -50.03 45.63
N PRO A 60 -2.58 -50.11 45.78
CA PRO A 60 -3.38 -50.78 44.74
C PRO A 60 -4.78 -50.19 44.42
N ASN A 61 -5.13 -50.32 43.13
CA ASN A 61 -6.45 -50.54 42.51
C ASN A 61 -7.65 -49.66 42.90
N ARG A 62 -8.14 -48.87 41.93
CA ARG A 62 -9.59 -48.69 41.72
C ARG A 62 -9.96 -48.29 40.29
N LYS A 63 -10.60 -49.26 39.62
CA LYS A 63 -11.64 -49.20 38.58
C LYS A 63 -11.87 -47.84 37.89
N GLN A 64 -11.58 -47.82 36.59
CA GLN A 64 -12.04 -46.81 35.62
C GLN A 64 -13.57 -46.75 35.60
N VAL A 65 -14.12 -45.53 35.67
CA VAL A 65 -15.47 -45.20 35.20
C VAL A 65 -15.28 -44.17 34.09
N SER A 66 -15.63 -44.58 32.88
CA SER A 66 -15.56 -43.78 31.66
C SER A 66 -16.74 -42.79 31.61
N TRP A 67 -16.44 -41.50 31.46
CA TRP A 67 -17.41 -40.51 30.99
C TRP A 67 -17.23 -40.36 29.47
N PHE A 68 -18.20 -40.85 28.71
CA PHE A 68 -18.29 -40.63 27.27
C PHE A 68 -18.65 -39.16 27.01
N VAL A 69 -17.68 -38.38 26.50
CA VAL A 69 -17.97 -37.16 25.75
C VAL A 69 -18.07 -37.55 24.28
N VAL A 70 -19.26 -37.48 23.72
CA VAL A 70 -19.51 -37.69 22.29
C VAL A 70 -18.93 -36.49 21.54
N PHE A 71 -17.74 -36.67 20.96
CA PHE A 71 -17.25 -35.79 19.90
C PHE A 71 -18.02 -36.16 18.62
N ALA A 72 -19.02 -35.35 18.26
CA ALA A 72 -19.55 -35.35 16.91
C ALA A 72 -18.49 -34.70 16.01
N ALA A 73 -17.63 -35.53 15.41
CA ALA A 73 -16.75 -35.13 14.33
C ALA A 73 -17.61 -34.81 13.09
N GLY A 74 -18.04 -33.55 12.98
CA GLY A 74 -18.50 -33.00 11.71
C GLY A 74 -17.30 -32.90 10.78
N ILE A 75 -17.12 -33.91 9.92
CA ILE A 75 -16.26 -33.80 8.75
C ILE A 75 -16.96 -32.79 7.84
N ALA A 76 -16.56 -31.53 7.92
CA ALA A 76 -16.81 -30.57 6.86
C ALA A 76 -15.98 -31.05 5.67
N THR A 77 -16.62 -31.78 4.76
CA THR A 77 -16.05 -32.07 3.45
C THR A 77 -15.84 -30.71 2.77
N MET A 78 -14.62 -30.16 2.87
CA MET A 78 -14.17 -29.12 1.94
C MET A 78 -14.27 -29.76 0.56
N MET A 79 -15.37 -29.49 -0.14
CA MET A 79 -15.40 -29.68 -1.57
C MET A 79 -14.33 -28.75 -2.13
N PHE A 80 -13.17 -29.31 -2.48
CA PHE A 80 -12.24 -28.68 -3.39
C PHE A 80 -13.02 -28.48 -4.69
N GLN A 81 -13.64 -27.32 -4.85
CA GLN A 81 -14.01 -26.87 -6.18
C GLN A 81 -12.70 -26.74 -6.95
N PRO A 82 -12.58 -27.35 -8.14
CA PRO A 82 -11.39 -27.18 -8.95
C PRO A 82 -11.15 -25.69 -9.14
N ALA A 83 -9.89 -25.25 -8.99
CA ALA A 83 -9.52 -23.87 -9.26
C ALA A 83 -10.04 -23.51 -10.65
N VAL A 84 -10.93 -22.52 -10.70
CA VAL A 84 -11.46 -22.00 -11.95
C VAL A 84 -10.27 -21.32 -12.64
N THR A 85 -9.68 -22.00 -13.63
CA THR A 85 -8.61 -21.38 -14.42
C THR A 85 -9.25 -20.31 -15.31
N ALA A 86 -8.51 -19.24 -15.62
CA ALA A 86 -9.01 -18.15 -16.47
C ALA A 86 -9.61 -18.64 -17.81
N ASP A 87 -9.11 -19.77 -18.33
CA ASP A 87 -9.58 -20.43 -19.56
C ASP A 87 -10.98 -21.07 -19.43
N THR A 88 -11.54 -21.17 -18.22
CA THR A 88 -12.87 -21.75 -17.94
C THR A 88 -13.93 -20.73 -17.56
N ILE A 89 -13.56 -19.45 -17.42
CA ILE A 89 -14.49 -18.38 -17.04
C ILE A 89 -15.18 -17.86 -18.30
N THR A 90 -16.43 -18.25 -18.52
CA THR A 90 -17.27 -17.73 -19.60
C THR A 90 -18.40 -16.85 -19.05
N GLU A 91 -19.06 -16.07 -19.91
CA GLU A 91 -20.26 -15.31 -19.54
C GLU A 91 -21.35 -16.24 -18.96
N ASP A 92 -21.55 -17.43 -19.53
CA ASP A 92 -22.51 -18.43 -19.03
C ASP A 92 -22.16 -18.95 -17.63
N VAL A 93 -20.87 -19.18 -17.35
CA VAL A 93 -20.42 -19.60 -16.03
C VAL A 93 -20.72 -18.52 -15.01
N VAL A 94 -20.38 -17.26 -15.32
CA VAL A 94 -20.67 -16.11 -14.46
C VAL A 94 -22.18 -15.94 -14.27
N ARG A 95 -22.97 -16.12 -15.33
CA ARG A 95 -24.43 -16.05 -15.29
C ARG A 95 -25.02 -17.04 -14.28
N GLY A 96 -24.49 -18.25 -14.22
CA GLY A 96 -24.91 -19.25 -13.22
C GLY A 96 -24.66 -18.86 -11.76
N TYR A 97 -23.68 -17.97 -11.49
CA TYR A 97 -23.49 -17.36 -10.17
C TYR A 97 -24.44 -16.18 -9.94
N ILE A 98 -24.67 -15.36 -10.97
CA ILE A 98 -25.61 -14.22 -10.93
C ILE A 98 -27.03 -14.69 -10.61
N ASP A 99 -27.49 -15.81 -11.18
CA ASP A 99 -28.83 -16.36 -10.92
C ASP A 99 -29.02 -16.79 -9.44
N LYS A 100 -27.94 -16.88 -8.67
CA LYS A 100 -27.91 -17.19 -7.23
C LYS A 100 -27.38 -16.02 -6.38
N ALA A 101 -27.24 -14.84 -6.97
CA ALA A 101 -26.72 -13.67 -6.28
C ALA A 101 -27.58 -13.32 -5.07
N ARG A 102 -26.94 -12.80 -4.03
CA ARG A 102 -27.66 -12.31 -2.84
C ARG A 102 -28.54 -11.10 -3.22
N PRO A 103 -29.68 -10.89 -2.53
CA PRO A 103 -30.47 -9.68 -2.72
C PRO A 103 -29.73 -8.45 -2.18
N HIS A 104 -30.15 -7.27 -2.63
CA HIS A 104 -29.70 -6.00 -2.06
C HIS A 104 -30.01 -5.91 -0.55
N PRO A 105 -29.19 -5.19 0.24
CA PRO A 105 -27.84 -4.73 -0.12
C PRO A 105 -26.87 -5.91 -0.12
N ARG A 106 -26.08 -6.03 -1.19
CA ARG A 106 -25.16 -7.15 -1.41
C ARG A 106 -23.71 -6.71 -1.61
N LEU A 107 -23.43 -5.45 -1.91
CA LEU A 107 -22.09 -4.96 -2.18
C LEU A 107 -21.37 -4.62 -0.87
N LEU A 108 -20.32 -5.39 -0.52
CA LEU A 108 -19.41 -5.17 0.62
C LEU A 108 -20.07 -5.30 2.00
N MET A 109 -21.17 -4.59 2.27
CA MET A 109 -21.86 -4.50 3.55
C MET A 109 -23.32 -4.96 3.45
N ASP A 110 -23.50 -6.28 3.48
CA ASP A 110 -24.82 -6.89 3.69
C ASP A 110 -25.38 -6.60 5.10
N ALA A 111 -26.59 -7.08 5.39
CA ALA A 111 -27.25 -6.85 6.67
C ALA A 111 -26.45 -7.42 7.86
N GLU A 112 -25.82 -8.58 7.71
CA GLU A 112 -25.00 -9.18 8.76
C GLU A 112 -23.73 -8.37 9.01
N ALA A 113 -23.08 -7.89 7.95
CA ALA A 113 -21.93 -7.02 8.04
C ALA A 113 -22.27 -5.71 8.76
N ALA A 114 -23.39 -5.07 8.44
CA ALA A 114 -23.84 -3.86 9.13
C ALA A 114 -24.07 -4.12 10.63
N ALA A 115 -24.67 -5.27 10.99
CA ALA A 115 -24.86 -5.66 12.39
C ALA A 115 -23.52 -5.84 13.13
N ARG A 116 -22.54 -6.53 12.51
CA ARG A 116 -21.20 -6.69 13.08
C ARG A 116 -20.49 -5.37 13.28
N VAL A 117 -20.62 -4.43 12.35
CA VAL A 117 -20.03 -3.08 12.49
C VAL A 117 -20.67 -2.32 13.65
N ARG A 118 -22.01 -2.35 13.79
CA ARG A 118 -22.72 -1.72 14.91
C ARG A 118 -22.28 -2.30 16.26
N GLU A 119 -22.13 -3.63 16.34
CA GLU A 119 -21.62 -4.30 17.53
C GLU A 119 -20.18 -3.88 17.84
N SER A 120 -19.29 -3.85 16.83
CA SER A 120 -17.91 -3.40 16.98
C SER A 120 -17.84 -1.96 17.52
N ILE A 121 -18.64 -1.04 16.98
CA ILE A 121 -18.74 0.35 17.44
C ILE A 121 -19.23 0.44 18.89
N ALA A 122 -20.15 -0.44 19.30
CA ALA A 122 -20.68 -0.45 20.67
C ALA A 122 -19.67 -0.98 21.69
N LEU A 123 -18.80 -1.92 21.29
CA LEU A 123 -17.91 -2.66 22.19
C LEU A 123 -16.44 -2.21 22.16
N ASN A 124 -16.00 -1.53 21.10
CA ASN A 124 -14.59 -1.17 20.90
C ASN A 124 -14.39 0.35 20.80
N ASP A 125 -13.63 0.92 21.73
CA ASP A 125 -13.39 2.37 21.81
C ASP A 125 -12.71 2.94 20.55
N THR A 126 -11.83 2.17 19.91
CA THR A 126 -11.17 2.59 18.66
C THR A 126 -12.18 2.60 17.51
N ALA A 127 -13.04 1.58 17.40
CA ALA A 127 -14.12 1.55 16.40
C ALA A 127 -15.11 2.69 16.64
N LYS A 128 -15.43 3.00 17.90
CA LYS A 128 -16.28 4.13 18.28
C LYS A 128 -15.67 5.48 17.90
N ALA A 129 -14.39 5.69 18.18
CA ALA A 129 -13.67 6.92 17.80
C ALA A 129 -13.59 7.08 16.27
N LEU A 130 -13.32 5.98 15.56
CA LEU A 130 -13.36 5.95 14.09
C LEU A 130 -14.73 6.28 13.53
N PHE A 131 -15.80 5.73 14.12
CA PHE A 131 -17.14 6.03 13.70
C PHE A 131 -17.54 7.49 13.97
N ALA A 132 -17.13 8.06 15.11
CA ALA A 132 -17.33 9.48 15.40
C ALA A 132 -16.70 10.36 14.32
N ILE A 133 -15.47 10.04 13.90
CA ILE A 133 -14.77 10.69 12.79
C ILE A 133 -15.57 10.66 11.47
N LEU A 134 -16.17 9.51 11.14
CA LEU A 134 -16.97 9.36 9.92
C LEU A 134 -18.27 10.15 10.01
N ARG A 135 -18.92 10.13 11.17
CA ARG A 135 -20.15 10.88 11.43
C ARG A 135 -19.90 12.39 11.37
N ASP A 136 -18.82 12.89 11.98
CA ASP A 136 -18.50 14.32 11.96
C ASP A 136 -18.26 14.80 10.50
N ALA A 137 -17.54 14.01 9.69
CA ALA A 137 -17.36 14.31 8.27
C ALA A 137 -18.67 14.22 7.46
N ALA A 138 -19.59 13.34 7.84
CA ALA A 138 -20.91 13.25 7.25
C ALA A 138 -21.77 14.46 7.61
N ASP A 139 -21.74 14.91 8.87
CA ASP A 139 -22.41 16.12 9.35
C ASP A 139 -21.90 17.36 8.61
N GLU A 140 -20.58 17.51 8.45
CA GLU A 140 -19.99 18.59 7.64
C GLU A 140 -20.45 18.57 6.18
N THR A 141 -20.75 17.39 5.62
CA THR A 141 -21.20 17.24 4.24
C THR A 141 -22.68 17.62 4.06
N LEU A 142 -23.50 17.53 5.11
CA LEU A 142 -24.93 17.88 5.05
C LEU A 142 -25.15 19.33 4.59
N ASP A 143 -24.29 20.25 5.04
CA ASP A 143 -24.39 21.68 4.74
C ASP A 143 -23.70 22.09 3.41
N GLN A 144 -22.98 21.16 2.77
CA GLN A 144 -22.29 21.43 1.51
C GLN A 144 -23.21 21.22 0.31
N PRO A 145 -23.10 22.01 -0.77
CA PRO A 145 -23.83 21.73 -2.00
C PRO A 145 -23.33 20.42 -2.65
N PRO A 146 -24.19 19.71 -3.41
CA PRO A 146 -23.75 18.56 -4.20
C PRO A 146 -22.61 18.90 -5.16
N ALA A 147 -21.79 17.91 -5.47
CA ALA A 147 -20.65 18.06 -6.34
C ALA A 147 -21.06 18.58 -7.73
N LYS A 148 -20.20 19.40 -8.33
CA LYS A 148 -20.43 20.00 -9.65
C LYS A 148 -19.44 19.47 -10.67
N TYR A 149 -19.89 19.36 -11.92
CA TYR A 149 -19.02 18.98 -13.02
C TYR A 149 -17.93 20.03 -13.22
N HIS A 150 -16.68 19.64 -12.94
CA HIS A 150 -15.53 20.53 -13.09
C HIS A 150 -14.28 19.72 -13.43
N LYS A 151 -13.68 20.00 -14.59
CA LYS A 151 -12.40 19.39 -14.99
C LYS A 151 -11.22 20.27 -14.57
N THR A 152 -10.20 19.66 -13.99
CA THR A 152 -8.87 20.27 -13.82
C THR A 152 -7.93 19.71 -14.89
N GLY A 153 -7.52 20.56 -15.82
CA GLY A 153 -6.88 20.12 -17.06
C GLY A 153 -7.80 19.15 -17.82
N LYS A 154 -7.31 17.94 -18.11
CA LYS A 154 -8.07 16.90 -18.83
C LYS A 154 -8.91 15.96 -17.94
N ARG A 155 -8.94 16.19 -16.62
CA ARG A 155 -9.42 15.22 -15.62
C ARG A 155 -10.62 15.76 -14.83
N LEU A 156 -11.66 14.95 -14.73
CA LEU A 156 -12.78 15.07 -13.78
C LEU A 156 -12.48 14.34 -12.46
N LEU A 157 -11.35 13.62 -12.38
CA LEU A 157 -10.97 12.72 -11.27
C LEU A 157 -11.17 13.27 -9.86
N SER A 158 -10.87 14.55 -9.61
CA SER A 158 -11.06 15.15 -8.29
C SER A 158 -12.53 15.19 -7.87
N VAL A 159 -13.44 15.46 -8.83
CA VAL A 159 -14.88 15.44 -8.62
C VAL A 159 -15.37 14.00 -8.43
N SER A 160 -14.89 13.04 -9.23
CA SER A 160 -15.24 11.61 -9.04
C SER A 160 -14.83 11.10 -7.65
N ARG A 161 -13.66 11.51 -7.16
CA ARG A 161 -13.16 11.18 -5.81
C ARG A 161 -13.98 11.81 -4.70
N GLU A 162 -14.40 13.06 -4.90
CA GLU A 162 -15.27 13.78 -3.97
C GLU A 162 -16.64 13.09 -3.86
N VAL A 163 -17.28 12.79 -5.00
CA VAL A 163 -18.56 12.06 -5.04
C VAL A 163 -18.42 10.70 -4.37
N LEU A 164 -17.37 9.94 -4.68
CA LEU A 164 -17.10 8.65 -4.04
C LEU A 164 -16.95 8.78 -2.52
N GLY A 165 -16.13 9.71 -2.05
CA GLY A 165 -15.92 9.92 -0.61
C GLY A 165 -17.21 10.31 0.11
N ARG A 166 -17.99 11.23 -0.46
CA ARG A 166 -19.26 11.69 0.12
C ARG A 166 -20.32 10.58 0.13
N VAL A 167 -20.58 9.94 -1.01
CA VAL A 167 -21.59 8.88 -1.12
C VAL A 167 -21.21 7.70 -0.23
N LEU A 168 -19.96 7.23 -0.26
CA LEU A 168 -19.53 6.13 0.60
C LEU A 168 -19.70 6.47 2.09
N ASN A 169 -19.26 7.65 2.53
CA ASN A 169 -19.35 8.03 3.94
C ASN A 169 -20.80 8.24 4.40
N LEU A 170 -21.59 9.02 3.66
CA LEU A 170 -22.99 9.30 4.00
C LEU A 170 -23.84 8.02 4.04
N SER A 171 -23.72 7.17 3.01
CA SER A 171 -24.44 5.90 2.96
C SER A 171 -23.98 4.95 4.06
N PHE A 172 -22.68 4.93 4.40
CA PHE A 172 -22.17 4.15 5.53
C PHE A 172 -22.78 4.62 6.86
N VAL A 173 -22.73 5.93 7.14
CA VAL A 173 -23.27 6.47 8.40
C VAL A 173 -24.77 6.21 8.51
N TYR A 174 -25.53 6.36 7.42
CA TYR A 174 -26.94 5.94 7.39
C TYR A 174 -27.10 4.47 7.77
N ARG A 175 -26.36 3.55 7.13
CA ARG A 175 -26.45 2.11 7.38
C ARG A 175 -26.09 1.69 8.81
N ILE A 176 -25.42 2.55 9.57
CA ILE A 176 -25.04 2.34 10.97
C ILE A 176 -25.96 3.07 11.98
N THR A 177 -26.68 4.10 11.56
CA THR A 177 -27.49 4.96 12.46
C THR A 177 -28.98 4.97 12.17
N ASP A 178 -29.37 4.59 10.96
CA ASP A 178 -30.72 4.72 10.40
C ASP A 178 -31.21 6.18 10.31
N ASP A 179 -30.32 7.17 10.42
CA ASP A 179 -30.65 8.59 10.27
C ASP A 179 -30.77 8.97 8.78
N ARG A 180 -32.02 9.15 8.34
CA ARG A 180 -32.38 9.41 6.94
C ARG A 180 -31.74 10.66 6.35
N ARG A 181 -31.31 11.63 7.17
CA ARG A 181 -30.64 12.85 6.66
C ARG A 181 -29.40 12.52 5.85
N TYR A 182 -28.61 11.54 6.29
CA TYR A 182 -27.41 11.11 5.57
C TYR A 182 -27.75 10.39 4.26
N ALA A 183 -28.77 9.54 4.26
CA ALA A 183 -29.24 8.88 3.06
C ALA A 183 -29.77 9.89 2.02
N GLU A 184 -30.65 10.80 2.42
CA GLU A 184 -31.21 11.83 1.55
C GLU A 184 -30.11 12.70 0.95
N ARG A 185 -29.08 13.04 1.73
CA ARG A 185 -27.93 13.80 1.24
C ARG A 185 -27.05 12.99 0.27
N ALA A 186 -26.88 11.70 0.50
CA ALA A 186 -26.16 10.80 -0.42
C ALA A 186 -26.90 10.66 -1.74
N ILE A 187 -28.22 10.49 -1.70
CA ILE A 187 -29.09 10.44 -2.90
C ILE A 187 -28.93 11.74 -3.71
N ALA A 188 -28.91 12.90 -3.04
CA ALA A 188 -28.70 14.18 -3.72
C ALA A 188 -27.31 14.31 -4.40
N GLU A 189 -26.24 13.73 -3.84
CA GLU A 189 -24.95 13.63 -4.55
C GLU A 189 -25.07 12.77 -5.81
N MET A 190 -25.73 11.62 -5.68
CA MET A 190 -25.88 10.67 -6.77
C MET A 190 -26.73 11.24 -7.91
N GLU A 191 -27.82 11.94 -7.60
CA GLU A 191 -28.64 12.65 -8.58
C GLU A 191 -27.83 13.73 -9.31
N ALA A 192 -27.02 14.52 -8.58
CA ALA A 192 -26.17 15.54 -9.18
C ALA A 192 -25.14 14.93 -10.14
N ALA A 193 -24.45 13.85 -9.73
CA ALA A 193 -23.50 13.13 -10.56
C ALA A 193 -24.18 12.41 -11.75
N ALA A 194 -25.39 11.89 -11.54
CA ALA A 194 -26.22 11.30 -12.58
C ALA A 194 -26.71 12.35 -13.58
N ALA A 195 -26.82 13.63 -13.21
CA ALA A 195 -27.19 14.72 -14.09
C ALA A 195 -26.03 15.29 -14.93
N PHE A 196 -24.78 14.93 -14.67
CA PHE A 196 -23.64 15.36 -15.48
C PHE A 196 -23.77 14.88 -16.93
N SER A 197 -23.26 15.64 -17.92
CA SER A 197 -23.38 15.24 -19.33
C SER A 197 -22.65 13.93 -19.64
N ASP A 198 -21.53 13.68 -18.97
CA ASP A 198 -20.71 12.47 -19.04
C ASP A 198 -19.92 12.29 -17.73
N TRP A 199 -19.20 11.18 -17.60
CA TRP A 199 -18.18 10.98 -16.55
C TRP A 199 -16.75 10.99 -17.11
N ASN A 200 -16.53 11.78 -18.15
CA ASN A 200 -15.26 11.95 -18.85
C ASN A 200 -14.58 10.64 -19.30
N PRO A 201 -15.21 9.83 -20.18
CA PRO A 201 -14.68 8.52 -20.59
C PRO A 201 -13.32 8.59 -21.32
N SER A 202 -12.91 9.77 -21.80
CA SER A 202 -11.56 9.99 -22.34
C SER A 202 -10.43 9.78 -21.31
N HIS A 203 -10.73 9.98 -20.02
CA HIS A 203 -9.87 9.65 -18.89
C HIS A 203 -10.61 8.67 -17.97
N PHE A 204 -10.61 7.39 -18.35
CA PHE A 204 -11.55 6.40 -17.81
C PHE A 204 -11.47 6.14 -16.30
N LEU A 205 -10.39 6.52 -15.62
CA LEU A 205 -10.36 6.55 -14.15
C LEU A 205 -11.51 7.39 -13.56
N ASP A 206 -11.87 8.49 -14.24
CA ASP A 206 -12.92 9.40 -13.81
C ASP A 206 -14.28 8.70 -13.81
N ALA A 207 -14.59 7.98 -14.89
CA ALA A 207 -15.80 7.19 -15.04
C ALA A 207 -15.83 6.01 -14.07
N ALA A 208 -14.70 5.32 -13.90
CA ALA A 208 -14.59 4.18 -13.01
C ALA A 208 -14.78 4.53 -11.53
N GLU A 209 -14.13 5.59 -11.03
CA GLU A 209 -14.32 6.03 -9.64
C GLU A 209 -15.77 6.51 -9.41
N MET A 210 -16.40 7.14 -10.40
CA MET A 210 -17.81 7.55 -10.35
C MET A 210 -18.77 6.35 -10.36
N SER A 211 -18.50 5.33 -11.19
CA SER A 211 -19.25 4.07 -11.19
C SER A 211 -19.20 3.39 -9.83
N ALA A 212 -18.03 3.34 -9.18
CA ALA A 212 -17.89 2.79 -7.84
C ALA A 212 -18.75 3.56 -6.82
N ALA A 213 -18.75 4.89 -6.89
CA ALA A 213 -19.53 5.74 -5.99
C ALA A 213 -21.03 5.45 -6.09
N LEU A 214 -21.56 5.50 -7.31
CA LEU A 214 -22.99 5.31 -7.53
C LEU A 214 -23.42 3.86 -7.34
N ALA A 215 -22.56 2.87 -7.64
CA ALA A 215 -22.87 1.48 -7.38
C ALA A 215 -23.06 1.18 -5.89
N ILE A 216 -22.14 1.66 -5.05
CA ILE A 216 -22.23 1.49 -3.58
C ILE A 216 -23.47 2.19 -3.04
N GLY A 217 -23.69 3.45 -3.44
CA GLY A 217 -24.87 4.20 -3.02
C GLY A 217 -26.18 3.55 -3.49
N TYR A 218 -26.20 3.03 -4.72
CA TYR A 218 -27.39 2.38 -5.29
C TYR A 218 -27.75 1.12 -4.50
N ASP A 219 -26.78 0.24 -4.25
CA ASP A 219 -27.02 -1.00 -3.50
C ASP A 219 -27.40 -0.74 -2.03
N TRP A 220 -26.75 0.22 -1.36
CA TRP A 220 -26.99 0.46 0.07
C TRP A 220 -28.25 1.25 0.38
N LEU A 221 -28.75 2.04 -0.59
CA LEU A 221 -29.90 2.94 -0.41
C LEU A 221 -31.10 2.57 -1.28
N LEU A 222 -31.08 1.42 -1.97
CA LEU A 222 -32.09 1.02 -2.95
C LEU A 222 -33.53 1.19 -2.44
N ASP A 223 -33.80 0.74 -1.22
CA ASP A 223 -35.13 0.78 -0.59
C ASP A 223 -35.63 2.20 -0.28
N LEU A 224 -34.80 3.22 -0.43
CA LEU A 224 -35.13 4.62 -0.17
C LEU A 224 -35.38 5.46 -1.42
N PHE A 225 -35.00 4.95 -2.60
CA PHE A 225 -35.19 5.71 -3.83
C PHE A 225 -36.66 5.83 -4.21
N SER A 226 -37.03 6.97 -4.80
CA SER A 226 -38.22 7.01 -5.66
C SER A 226 -37.95 6.22 -6.96
N PRO A 227 -38.99 5.77 -7.68
CA PRO A 227 -38.83 5.12 -8.99
C PRO A 227 -38.03 5.97 -10.00
N GLU A 228 -38.19 7.30 -9.95
CA GLU A 228 -37.48 8.23 -10.83
C GLU A 228 -36.00 8.33 -10.45
N GLN A 229 -35.69 8.35 -9.15
CA GLN A 229 -34.32 8.39 -8.64
C GLN A 229 -33.56 7.11 -8.98
N GLU A 230 -34.17 5.96 -8.70
CA GLU A 230 -33.62 4.64 -9.04
C GLU A 230 -33.29 4.58 -10.54
N SER A 231 -34.28 4.91 -11.39
CA SER A 231 -34.12 4.87 -12.83
C SER A 231 -33.03 5.82 -13.33
N ALA A 232 -32.96 7.05 -12.82
CA ALA A 232 -31.95 8.04 -13.22
C ALA A 232 -30.53 7.59 -12.84
N ILE A 233 -30.34 7.06 -11.63
CA ILE A 233 -29.04 6.58 -11.14
C ILE A 233 -28.61 5.32 -11.90
N ARG A 234 -29.51 4.35 -12.08
CA ARG A 234 -29.25 3.15 -12.89
C ARG A 234 -28.83 3.51 -14.31
N THR A 235 -29.60 4.39 -14.97
CA THR A 235 -29.28 4.84 -16.33
C THR A 235 -27.91 5.53 -16.38
N ALA A 236 -27.55 6.33 -15.37
CA ALA A 236 -26.23 6.96 -15.33
C ALA A 236 -25.09 5.93 -15.20
N ILE A 237 -25.23 4.91 -14.34
CA ILE A 237 -24.25 3.81 -14.23
C ILE A 237 -24.07 3.10 -15.58
N LEU A 238 -25.17 2.83 -16.29
CA LEU A 238 -25.16 2.17 -17.60
C LEU A 238 -24.56 3.06 -18.68
N GLU A 239 -25.06 4.27 -18.88
CA GLU A 239 -24.72 5.10 -20.04
C GLU A 239 -23.43 5.91 -19.87
N LYS A 240 -23.02 6.22 -18.63
CA LYS A 240 -21.84 7.06 -18.35
C LYS A 240 -20.66 6.27 -17.79
N GLY A 241 -20.94 5.12 -17.17
CA GLY A 241 -19.94 4.18 -16.66
C GLY A 241 -19.68 3.02 -17.63
N ILE A 242 -20.61 2.05 -17.67
CA ILE A 242 -20.40 0.76 -18.35
C ILE A 242 -20.37 0.91 -19.88
N GLY A 243 -21.35 1.60 -20.46
CA GLY A 243 -21.51 1.76 -21.92
C GLY A 243 -20.24 2.31 -22.60
N PRO A 244 -19.66 3.43 -22.13
CA PRO A 244 -18.45 4.00 -22.71
C PRO A 244 -17.25 3.03 -22.69
N SER A 245 -17.20 2.08 -21.75
CA SER A 245 -16.14 1.05 -21.72
C SER A 245 -16.16 0.07 -22.88
N TYR A 246 -17.28 -0.01 -23.62
CA TYR A 246 -17.43 -0.82 -24.83
C TYR A 246 -17.43 0.05 -26.10
N ALA A 247 -17.29 1.37 -25.96
CA ALA A 247 -17.33 2.35 -27.05
C ALA A 247 -15.94 2.90 -27.41
N GLY A 248 -14.89 2.07 -27.32
CA GLY A 248 -13.53 2.44 -27.71
C GLY A 248 -12.67 3.09 -26.62
N HIS A 249 -13.13 3.09 -25.36
CA HIS A 249 -12.37 3.55 -24.20
C HIS A 249 -11.84 2.40 -23.33
N ASP A 250 -11.29 1.36 -23.94
CA ASP A 250 -10.98 0.06 -23.31
C ASP A 250 -9.47 -0.23 -23.17
N ARG A 251 -8.58 0.74 -23.46
CA ARG A 251 -7.11 0.55 -23.38
C ARG A 251 -6.62 0.01 -22.03
N TRP A 252 -7.33 0.31 -20.95
CA TRP A 252 -7.02 -0.14 -19.59
C TRP A 252 -7.34 -1.62 -19.36
N VAL A 253 -8.21 -2.25 -20.17
CA VAL A 253 -8.72 -3.62 -19.95
C VAL A 253 -7.60 -4.65 -19.86
N ARG A 254 -6.52 -4.47 -20.61
CA ARG A 254 -5.33 -5.35 -20.63
C ARG A 254 -4.05 -4.68 -20.10
N SER A 255 -4.17 -3.50 -19.50
CA SER A 255 -3.03 -2.82 -18.89
C SER A 255 -2.57 -3.54 -17.62
N ASN A 256 -1.29 -3.39 -17.26
CA ASN A 256 -0.68 -4.00 -16.07
C ASN A 256 -0.46 -2.99 -14.93
N ASN A 257 -1.28 -1.94 -14.85
CA ASN A 257 -1.11 -0.87 -13.88
C ASN A 257 -2.44 -0.52 -13.18
N ASN A 258 -2.41 0.49 -12.32
CA ASN A 258 -3.57 0.93 -11.54
C ASN A 258 -4.83 1.21 -12.37
N TRP A 259 -4.73 1.64 -13.64
CA TRP A 259 -5.92 1.86 -14.48
C TRP A 259 -6.74 0.59 -14.68
N ASN A 260 -6.07 -0.55 -14.82
CA ASN A 260 -6.75 -1.83 -14.96
C ASN A 260 -7.55 -2.19 -13.70
N GLN A 261 -6.93 -2.04 -12.53
CA GLN A 261 -7.57 -2.36 -11.24
C GLN A 261 -8.72 -1.42 -10.92
N VAL A 262 -8.53 -0.11 -11.08
CA VAL A 262 -9.54 0.91 -10.80
C VAL A 262 -10.75 0.76 -11.71
N CYS A 263 -10.52 0.59 -13.02
CA CYS A 263 -11.58 0.48 -14.00
C CYS A 263 -12.36 -0.83 -13.89
N HIS A 264 -11.68 -1.98 -13.77
CA HIS A 264 -12.38 -3.25 -13.55
C HIS A 264 -13.14 -3.24 -12.22
N GLY A 265 -12.55 -2.70 -11.15
CA GLY A 265 -13.22 -2.58 -9.85
C GLY A 265 -14.50 -1.75 -9.95
N GLY A 266 -14.40 -0.50 -10.40
CA GLY A 266 -15.55 0.39 -10.48
C GLY A 266 -16.68 -0.12 -11.38
N LEU A 267 -16.35 -0.70 -12.54
CA LEU A 267 -17.37 -1.25 -13.44
C LEU A 267 -17.96 -2.57 -12.94
N THR A 268 -17.19 -3.39 -12.23
CA THR A 268 -17.70 -4.63 -11.62
C THR A 268 -18.71 -4.31 -10.53
N LEU A 269 -18.42 -3.32 -9.66
CA LEU A 269 -19.41 -2.84 -8.68
C LEU A 269 -20.67 -2.34 -9.39
N GLY A 270 -20.55 -1.55 -10.46
CA GLY A 270 -21.69 -1.07 -11.25
C GLY A 270 -22.52 -2.21 -11.85
N ALA A 271 -21.88 -3.23 -12.39
CA ALA A 271 -22.56 -4.41 -12.93
C ALA A 271 -23.30 -5.21 -11.85
N LEU A 272 -22.67 -5.44 -10.70
CA LEU A 272 -23.26 -6.16 -9.57
C LEU A 272 -24.41 -5.39 -8.89
N ALA A 273 -24.39 -4.05 -8.93
CA ALA A 273 -25.51 -3.24 -8.44
C ALA A 273 -26.77 -3.42 -9.30
N LEU A 274 -26.64 -3.77 -10.59
CA LEU A 274 -27.73 -3.76 -11.57
C LEU A 274 -28.19 -5.14 -12.04
N LEU A 275 -27.88 -6.21 -11.28
CA LEU A 275 -28.16 -7.59 -11.68
C LEU A 275 -29.63 -7.86 -12.02
N GLU A 276 -30.57 -7.20 -11.35
CA GLU A 276 -32.01 -7.37 -11.57
C GLU A 276 -32.47 -6.84 -12.92
N HIS A 277 -31.73 -5.89 -13.49
CA HIS A 277 -32.10 -5.19 -14.72
C HIS A 277 -31.27 -5.66 -15.91
N GLU A 278 -29.98 -5.89 -15.70
CA GLU A 278 -28.99 -6.10 -16.76
C GLU A 278 -28.10 -7.33 -16.51
N PRO A 279 -28.66 -8.53 -16.22
CA PRO A 279 -27.87 -9.67 -15.77
C PRO A 279 -26.91 -10.22 -16.85
N ASP A 280 -27.26 -10.14 -18.14
CA ASP A 280 -26.36 -10.56 -19.23
C ASP A 280 -25.21 -9.57 -19.44
N LEU A 281 -25.49 -8.26 -19.37
CA LEU A 281 -24.45 -7.25 -19.39
C LEU A 281 -23.52 -7.40 -18.18
N ALA A 282 -24.08 -7.67 -17.00
CA ALA A 282 -23.29 -7.90 -15.80
C ALA A 282 -22.39 -9.12 -15.93
N ALA A 283 -22.90 -10.23 -16.47
CA ALA A 283 -22.10 -11.42 -16.78
C ALA A 283 -20.92 -11.09 -17.70
N ARG A 284 -21.17 -10.29 -18.74
CA ARG A 284 -20.12 -9.81 -19.66
C ARG A 284 -19.08 -8.92 -19.00
N VAL A 285 -19.51 -7.97 -18.17
CA VAL A 285 -18.60 -7.07 -17.45
C VAL A 285 -17.71 -7.84 -16.48
N ILE A 286 -18.31 -8.74 -15.70
CA ILE A 286 -17.60 -9.56 -14.71
C ILE A 286 -16.66 -10.53 -15.41
N ALA A 287 -17.09 -11.24 -16.47
CA ALA A 287 -16.20 -12.10 -17.24
C ALA A 287 -15.00 -11.32 -17.81
N ARG A 288 -15.23 -10.11 -18.36
CA ARG A 288 -14.14 -9.24 -18.83
C ARG A 288 -13.20 -8.83 -17.69
N ALA A 289 -13.72 -8.59 -16.48
CA ALA A 289 -12.91 -8.28 -15.31
C ALA A 289 -12.07 -9.47 -14.85
N LEU A 290 -12.64 -10.67 -14.79
CA LEU A 290 -11.95 -11.90 -14.40
C LEU A 290 -10.81 -12.26 -15.37
N HIS A 291 -10.95 -11.93 -16.65
CA HIS A 291 -9.90 -12.08 -17.66
C HIS A 291 -8.88 -10.93 -17.63
N GLY A 292 -9.35 -9.73 -17.29
CA GLY A 292 -8.58 -8.49 -17.42
C GLY A 292 -7.75 -8.13 -16.19
N VAL A 293 -8.31 -8.26 -14.98
CA VAL A 293 -7.62 -7.87 -13.74
C VAL A 293 -6.32 -8.64 -13.46
N PRO A 294 -6.20 -9.94 -13.84
CA PRO A 294 -4.94 -10.67 -13.65
C PRO A 294 -3.74 -10.05 -14.38
N HIS A 295 -3.95 -9.20 -15.41
CA HIS A 295 -2.85 -8.48 -16.05
C HIS A 295 -2.12 -7.54 -15.11
N ALA A 296 -2.84 -6.79 -14.27
CA ALA A 296 -2.23 -5.95 -13.24
C ALA A 296 -1.81 -6.76 -12.01
N MET A 297 -2.52 -7.83 -11.66
CA MET A 297 -2.16 -8.65 -10.50
C MET A 297 -0.82 -9.39 -10.67
N LYS A 298 -0.36 -9.59 -11.91
CA LYS A 298 0.98 -10.13 -12.18
C LYS A 298 2.10 -9.27 -11.62
N GLU A 299 1.90 -7.96 -11.46
CA GLU A 299 2.92 -7.07 -10.90
C GLU A 299 3.20 -7.33 -9.42
N TYR A 300 2.27 -7.95 -8.68
CA TYR A 300 2.51 -8.34 -7.29
C TYR A 300 3.46 -9.54 -7.17
N ALA A 301 3.61 -10.35 -8.22
CA ALA A 301 4.38 -11.58 -8.15
C ALA A 301 5.90 -11.32 -8.17
N PRO A 302 6.70 -12.13 -7.45
CA PRO A 302 6.29 -13.22 -6.55
C PRO A 302 6.06 -12.77 -5.10
N ASP A 303 6.71 -11.69 -4.65
CA ASP A 303 6.87 -11.36 -3.23
C ASP A 303 5.96 -10.24 -2.72
N GLY A 304 5.02 -9.77 -3.55
CA GLY A 304 4.08 -8.71 -3.20
C GLY A 304 4.59 -7.29 -3.41
N VAL A 305 5.71 -7.10 -4.12
CA VAL A 305 6.22 -5.77 -4.49
C VAL A 305 5.21 -5.04 -5.38
N TYR A 306 5.03 -3.74 -5.17
CA TYR A 306 4.32 -2.88 -6.11
C TYR A 306 5.30 -1.93 -6.80
N PRO A 307 5.43 -1.97 -8.13
CA PRO A 307 6.50 -1.28 -8.85
C PRO A 307 6.42 0.26 -8.79
N GLU A 308 5.25 0.81 -8.50
CA GLU A 308 4.97 2.25 -8.46
C GLU A 308 5.09 2.85 -7.04
N GLY A 309 5.39 2.02 -6.04
CA GLY A 309 5.55 2.45 -4.64
C GLY A 309 4.25 2.49 -3.83
N PRO A 310 4.32 2.77 -2.51
CA PRO A 310 3.19 2.65 -1.59
C PRO A 310 1.94 3.45 -1.93
N SER A 311 2.06 4.67 -2.48
CA SER A 311 0.90 5.49 -2.83
C SER A 311 0.05 4.86 -3.95
N TYR A 312 0.71 4.29 -4.95
CA TYR A 312 0.02 3.61 -6.05
C TYR A 312 -0.42 2.20 -5.68
N TRP A 313 0.28 1.55 -4.74
CA TRP A 313 -0.22 0.33 -4.11
C TRP A 313 -1.57 0.60 -3.46
N ASP A 314 -1.70 1.63 -2.62
CA ASP A 314 -2.98 1.96 -1.98
C ASP A 314 -4.07 2.26 -3.01
N TYR A 315 -3.73 3.04 -4.03
CA TYR A 315 -4.69 3.39 -5.07
C TYR A 315 -5.17 2.17 -5.86
N GLY A 316 -4.29 1.42 -6.50
CA GLY A 316 -4.68 0.28 -7.33
C GLY A 316 -5.21 -0.90 -6.52
N THR A 317 -4.52 -1.26 -5.43
CA THR A 317 -4.87 -2.43 -4.61
C THR A 317 -6.21 -2.25 -3.91
N THR A 318 -6.58 -1.04 -3.49
CA THR A 318 -7.91 -0.80 -2.88
C THR A 318 -9.03 -1.14 -3.86
N TYR A 319 -8.94 -0.76 -5.14
CA TYR A 319 -9.95 -1.14 -6.13
C TYR A 319 -9.91 -2.64 -6.48
N ASN A 320 -8.74 -3.26 -6.43
CA ASN A 320 -8.63 -4.71 -6.58
C ASN A 320 -9.32 -5.44 -5.41
N VAL A 321 -9.17 -4.94 -4.19
CA VAL A 321 -9.86 -5.46 -3.00
C VAL A 321 -11.37 -5.21 -3.08
N LEU A 322 -11.81 -4.02 -3.50
CA LEU A 322 -13.23 -3.72 -3.73
C LEU A 322 -13.86 -4.69 -4.73
N LEU A 323 -13.16 -5.00 -5.82
CA LEU A 323 -13.61 -5.98 -6.80
C LEU A 323 -13.79 -7.36 -6.17
N ILE A 324 -12.76 -7.84 -5.46
CA ILE A 324 -12.77 -9.17 -4.82
C ILE A 324 -13.89 -9.25 -3.78
N ASP A 325 -13.96 -8.29 -2.87
CA ASP A 325 -14.93 -8.24 -1.78
C ASP A 325 -16.37 -8.14 -2.32
N ALA A 326 -16.59 -7.35 -3.38
CA ALA A 326 -17.90 -7.25 -4.02
C ALA A 326 -18.33 -8.55 -4.73
N LEU A 327 -17.41 -9.24 -5.41
CA LEU A 327 -17.71 -10.55 -6.00
C LEU A 327 -18.03 -11.58 -4.92
N GLU A 328 -17.24 -11.62 -3.84
CA GLU A 328 -17.45 -12.55 -2.73
C GLU A 328 -18.78 -12.27 -2.01
N SER A 329 -19.08 -11.00 -1.71
CA SER A 329 -20.31 -10.62 -1.02
C SER A 329 -21.56 -10.83 -1.88
N ALA A 330 -21.49 -10.53 -3.19
CA ALA A 330 -22.64 -10.64 -4.09
C ALA A 330 -22.88 -12.07 -4.58
N LEU A 331 -21.80 -12.78 -4.96
CA LEU A 331 -21.86 -14.05 -5.70
C LEU A 331 -21.34 -15.25 -4.89
N GLY A 332 -20.78 -15.02 -3.70
CA GLY A 332 -20.22 -16.07 -2.84
C GLY A 332 -18.88 -16.64 -3.32
N THR A 333 -18.21 -15.97 -4.26
CA THR A 333 -16.90 -16.38 -4.80
C THR A 333 -16.11 -15.17 -5.29
N ASP A 334 -14.79 -15.22 -5.14
CA ASP A 334 -13.86 -14.26 -5.76
C ASP A 334 -13.21 -14.82 -7.03
N PHE A 335 -13.65 -16.00 -7.49
CA PHE A 335 -13.09 -16.75 -8.62
C PHE A 335 -11.59 -17.03 -8.49
N GLY A 336 -11.06 -17.13 -7.26
CA GLY A 336 -9.64 -17.40 -6.99
C GLY A 336 -8.73 -16.17 -7.18
N LEU A 337 -9.29 -14.97 -7.33
CA LEU A 337 -8.49 -13.75 -7.47
C LEU A 337 -7.64 -13.49 -6.23
N ALA A 338 -8.14 -13.75 -5.00
CA ALA A 338 -7.33 -13.54 -3.79
C ALA A 338 -6.11 -14.48 -3.72
N ASP A 339 -6.13 -15.60 -4.44
CA ASP A 339 -5.05 -16.58 -4.50
C ASP A 339 -4.05 -16.31 -5.64
N ALA A 340 -4.21 -15.21 -6.38
CA ALA A 340 -3.28 -14.83 -7.44
C ALA A 340 -1.83 -14.69 -6.90
N PRO A 341 -0.81 -15.15 -7.64
CA PRO A 341 0.58 -15.11 -7.18
C PRO A 341 1.03 -13.71 -6.72
N GLY A 342 1.60 -13.62 -5.53
CA GLY A 342 2.07 -12.37 -4.94
C GLY A 342 0.98 -11.50 -4.29
N PHE A 343 -0.31 -11.74 -4.57
CA PHE A 343 -1.39 -10.90 -4.05
C PHE A 343 -1.50 -11.02 -2.53
N ARG A 344 -1.49 -12.23 -1.97
CA ARG A 344 -1.46 -12.43 -0.51
C ARG A 344 -0.26 -11.72 0.14
N GLN A 345 0.91 -11.83 -0.47
CA GLN A 345 2.17 -11.26 0.02
C GLN A 345 2.13 -9.73 0.02
N THR A 346 1.44 -9.12 -0.95
CA THR A 346 1.36 -7.66 -1.08
C THR A 346 0.68 -6.98 0.11
N GLY A 347 -0.10 -7.70 0.91
CA GLY A 347 -0.65 -7.19 2.17
C GLY A 347 0.43 -6.73 3.15
N ALA A 348 1.65 -7.28 3.08
CA ALA A 348 2.80 -6.86 3.88
C ALA A 348 3.56 -5.65 3.30
N PHE A 349 3.30 -5.27 2.04
CA PHE A 349 4.06 -4.24 1.35
C PHE A 349 4.03 -2.88 2.07
N PRO A 350 2.89 -2.33 2.52
CA PRO A 350 2.88 -1.08 3.28
C PRO A 350 3.68 -1.14 4.59
N LEU A 351 3.56 -2.25 5.33
CA LEU A 351 4.30 -2.50 6.57
C LEU A 351 5.81 -2.55 6.31
N LEU A 352 6.22 -3.25 5.24
CA LEU A 352 7.62 -3.39 4.86
C LEU A 352 8.22 -2.07 4.41
N MET A 353 7.47 -1.26 3.67
CA MET A 353 7.92 0.03 3.13
C MET A 353 7.80 1.19 4.12
N THR A 354 7.24 0.97 5.31
CA THR A 354 7.13 1.99 6.36
C THR A 354 8.32 1.91 7.32
N GLY A 355 9.07 3.00 7.42
CA GLY A 355 10.13 3.18 8.41
C GLY A 355 9.59 3.57 9.81
N PRO A 356 10.45 3.56 10.85
CA PRO A 356 10.08 3.87 12.23
C PRO A 356 9.57 5.31 12.44
N THR A 357 9.91 6.26 11.56
CA THR A 357 9.33 7.61 11.57
C THR A 357 7.88 7.65 11.06
N GLY A 358 7.35 6.51 10.60
CA GLY A 358 6.05 6.39 9.97
C GLY A 358 6.05 6.70 8.47
N ASN A 359 7.15 7.24 7.92
CA ASN A 359 7.23 7.58 6.50
C ASN A 359 7.47 6.36 5.61
N TYR A 360 6.97 6.42 4.37
CA TYR A 360 7.19 5.40 3.35
C TYR A 360 8.57 5.50 2.71
N PHE A 361 9.13 4.40 2.22
CA PHE A 361 10.13 4.45 1.16
C PHE A 361 9.44 4.91 -0.13
N ASN A 362 9.47 6.23 -0.36
CA ASN A 362 8.66 6.91 -1.37
C ASN A 362 9.35 6.99 -2.75
N PHE A 363 9.80 5.85 -3.26
CA PHE A 363 10.38 5.73 -4.61
C PHE A 363 9.30 5.85 -5.70
N SER A 364 9.72 6.09 -6.96
CA SER A 364 8.79 6.37 -8.07
C SER A 364 7.84 7.53 -7.74
N ASP A 365 6.67 7.63 -8.40
CA ASP A 365 5.66 8.63 -8.08
C ASP A 365 4.91 8.34 -6.77
N CYS A 366 5.62 8.42 -5.63
CA CYS A 366 5.09 8.21 -4.29
C CYS A 366 5.33 9.44 -3.39
N GLY A 367 4.35 9.76 -2.53
CA GLY A 367 4.48 10.83 -1.54
C GLY A 367 5.12 10.34 -0.23
N THR A 368 5.62 11.27 0.59
CA THR A 368 5.84 11.01 2.02
C THR A 368 4.48 10.77 2.66
N ARG A 369 4.32 9.68 3.42
CA ARG A 369 3.04 9.13 3.87
C ARG A 369 1.97 10.18 4.20
N SER A 370 0.77 10.01 3.65
CA SER A 370 -0.32 10.98 3.72
C SER A 370 -1.60 10.45 4.36
N GLY A 371 -1.58 9.27 4.98
CA GLY A 371 -2.75 8.66 5.59
C GLY A 371 -2.58 7.16 5.89
N LEU A 372 -3.69 6.55 6.33
CA LEU A 372 -3.81 5.10 6.49
C LEU A 372 -4.22 4.41 5.18
N PHE A 373 -3.95 3.11 5.07
CA PHE A 373 -4.38 2.27 3.96
C PHE A 373 -5.45 1.26 4.41
N PRO A 374 -6.76 1.54 4.24
CA PRO A 374 -7.84 0.66 4.68
C PRO A 374 -7.74 -0.78 4.16
N ALA A 375 -7.28 -0.96 2.92
CA ALA A 375 -7.15 -2.28 2.30
C ALA A 375 -6.24 -3.25 3.10
N VAL A 376 -5.29 -2.74 3.89
CA VAL A 376 -4.44 -3.58 4.77
C VAL A 376 -5.29 -4.36 5.78
N TYR A 377 -6.39 -3.79 6.26
CA TYR A 377 -7.30 -4.46 7.19
C TYR A 377 -8.04 -5.62 6.53
N TRP A 378 -8.38 -5.48 5.24
CA TRP A 378 -8.94 -6.59 4.46
C TRP A 378 -7.92 -7.73 4.34
N PHE A 379 -6.66 -7.44 4.00
CA PHE A 379 -5.60 -8.46 3.96
C PHE A 379 -5.39 -9.14 5.31
N ALA A 380 -5.32 -8.36 6.39
CA ALA A 380 -5.11 -8.87 7.73
C ALA A 380 -6.23 -9.83 8.15
N ARG A 381 -7.49 -9.48 7.89
CA ARG A 381 -8.64 -10.33 8.16
C ARG A 381 -8.70 -11.55 7.25
N ARG A 382 -8.61 -11.36 5.92
CA ARG A 382 -8.73 -12.43 4.91
C ARG A 382 -7.67 -13.52 5.11
N PHE A 383 -6.45 -13.13 5.43
CA PHE A 383 -5.31 -14.05 5.56
C PHE A 383 -4.90 -14.36 7.00
N GLN A 384 -5.69 -13.89 7.98
CA GLN A 384 -5.46 -14.07 9.42
C GLN A 384 -4.05 -13.63 9.85
N SER A 385 -3.64 -12.46 9.36
CA SER A 385 -2.31 -11.88 9.56
C SER A 385 -2.41 -10.53 10.31
N PRO A 386 -2.74 -10.53 11.62
CA PRO A 386 -2.95 -9.29 12.39
C PRO A 386 -1.67 -8.46 12.57
N GLY A 387 -0.49 -8.99 12.26
CA GLY A 387 0.75 -8.20 12.24
C GLY A 387 0.79 -7.15 11.11
N LEU A 388 -0.01 -7.31 10.05
CA LEU A 388 -0.01 -6.40 8.91
C LEU A 388 -0.52 -5.00 9.28
N ILE A 389 -1.46 -4.91 10.22
CA ILE A 389 -2.07 -3.64 10.65
C ILE A 389 -1.21 -2.89 11.67
N TRP A 390 -0.02 -3.38 12.05
CA TRP A 390 0.82 -2.77 13.08
C TRP A 390 1.13 -1.29 12.80
N SER A 391 1.69 -0.99 11.62
CA SER A 391 2.00 0.39 11.23
C SER A 391 0.75 1.24 11.05
N GLU A 392 -0.30 0.67 10.47
CA GLU A 392 -1.57 1.37 10.24
C GLU A 392 -2.26 1.78 11.54
N HIS A 393 -2.19 0.94 12.57
CA HIS A 393 -2.76 1.23 13.88
C HIS A 393 -2.01 2.31 14.66
N LEU A 394 -0.70 2.42 14.49
CA LEU A 394 0.05 3.54 15.08
C LEU A 394 -0.42 4.87 14.51
N TRP A 395 -0.66 4.91 13.20
CA TRP A 395 -1.26 6.07 12.52
C TRP A 395 -2.69 6.34 12.93
N LEU A 396 -3.48 5.28 13.17
CA LEU A 396 -4.86 5.39 13.64
C LEU A 396 -4.97 6.10 15.00
N ARG A 397 -3.98 5.93 15.88
CA ARG A 397 -3.91 6.56 17.20
C ARG A 397 -3.32 7.97 17.18
N GLY A 398 -2.70 8.37 16.08
CA GLY A 398 -2.05 9.67 15.93
C GLY A 398 -3.01 10.76 15.41
N ASP A 399 -2.54 12.00 15.43
CA ASP A 399 -3.28 13.21 15.02
C ASP A 399 -3.33 13.39 13.49
N ALA A 400 -3.36 12.28 12.74
CA ALA A 400 -3.04 12.27 11.32
C ALA A 400 -4.09 13.00 10.47
N THR A 401 -3.72 14.19 10.01
CA THR A 401 -4.37 14.95 8.94
C THR A 401 -4.21 14.22 7.62
N GLY A 402 -5.31 13.73 7.02
CA GLY A 402 -5.31 13.02 5.74
C GLY A 402 -6.04 11.68 5.79
N ARG A 403 -7.35 11.72 6.04
CA ARG A 403 -8.18 10.51 6.11
C ARG A 403 -8.48 9.98 4.71
N SER A 404 -8.28 8.68 4.51
CA SER A 404 -8.59 8.02 3.24
C SER A 404 -10.09 8.13 2.94
N ARG A 405 -10.45 8.35 1.66
CA ARG A 405 -11.85 8.31 1.20
C ARG A 405 -12.52 6.95 1.45
N PHE A 406 -11.72 5.90 1.64
CA PHE A 406 -12.17 4.54 1.94
C PHE A 406 -12.16 4.22 3.44
N LEU A 407 -11.99 5.21 4.32
CA LEU A 407 -12.02 5.00 5.76
C LEU A 407 -13.28 4.26 6.26
N PRO A 408 -14.50 4.48 5.72
CA PRO A 408 -15.67 3.67 6.09
C PRO A 408 -15.45 2.16 5.97
N LEU A 409 -14.72 1.71 4.95
CA LEU A 409 -14.48 0.29 4.70
C LEU A 409 -13.50 -0.33 5.69
N LEU A 410 -12.69 0.48 6.39
CA LEU A 410 -11.85 -0.04 7.46
C LEU A 410 -12.70 -0.70 8.56
N LEU A 411 -13.79 -0.06 8.99
CA LEU A 411 -14.67 -0.61 10.02
C LEU A 411 -15.37 -1.91 9.56
N LEU A 412 -15.57 -2.07 8.25
CA LEU A 412 -16.09 -3.30 7.66
C LEU A 412 -15.04 -4.42 7.62
N TRP A 413 -13.79 -4.08 7.31
CA TRP A 413 -12.71 -5.04 7.12
C TRP A 413 -11.95 -5.38 8.41
N TRP A 414 -12.03 -4.54 9.43
CA TRP A 414 -11.40 -4.78 10.72
C TRP A 414 -12.28 -5.65 11.62
N ASP A 415 -11.67 -6.68 12.21
CA ASP A 415 -12.29 -7.62 13.15
C ASP A 415 -12.26 -7.13 14.62
N GLY A 416 -11.85 -5.87 14.83
CA GLY A 416 -11.75 -5.26 16.16
C GLY A 416 -10.55 -5.73 16.99
N GLN A 417 -9.68 -6.60 16.44
CA GLN A 417 -8.51 -7.09 17.17
C GLN A 417 -7.43 -6.02 17.28
N PRO A 418 -6.76 -5.91 18.44
CA PRO A 418 -5.66 -4.97 18.60
C PRO A 418 -4.48 -5.35 17.68
N PRO A 419 -3.67 -4.36 17.28
CA PRO A 419 -2.50 -4.63 16.45
C PRO A 419 -1.50 -5.47 17.24
N VAL A 420 -0.96 -6.51 16.60
CA VAL A 420 0.12 -7.32 17.17
C VAL A 420 1.44 -6.97 16.49
N LEU A 421 2.55 -7.18 17.21
CA LEU A 421 3.86 -7.00 16.63
C LEU A 421 4.03 -7.91 15.40
N PRO A 422 4.58 -7.41 14.29
CA PRO A 422 4.87 -8.22 13.12
C PRO A 422 5.78 -9.40 13.48
N VAL A 423 5.37 -10.59 13.08
CA VAL A 423 6.19 -11.80 13.16
C VAL A 423 6.87 -11.98 11.81
N GLY A 424 8.16 -11.67 11.74
CA GLY A 424 8.91 -11.74 10.48
C GLY A 424 10.36 -11.31 10.62
N SER A 425 11.15 -11.66 9.63
CA SER A 425 12.56 -11.25 9.52
C SER A 425 12.66 -9.72 9.52
N LEU A 426 13.68 -9.19 10.20
CA LEU A 426 14.05 -7.77 10.13
C LEU A 426 14.71 -7.41 8.79
N HIS A 427 15.01 -8.42 7.97
CA HIS A 427 15.61 -8.27 6.66
C HIS A 427 14.73 -8.94 5.61
N TRP A 428 14.37 -8.21 4.58
CA TRP A 428 13.47 -8.68 3.54
C TRP A 428 13.96 -8.24 2.16
N LYS A 429 13.73 -9.11 1.17
CA LYS A 429 13.92 -8.81 -0.25
C LYS A 429 12.64 -9.22 -0.98
N GLY A 430 12.22 -8.40 -1.93
CA GLY A 430 11.18 -8.76 -2.90
C GLY A 430 11.67 -8.56 -4.33
N GLU A 431 11.33 -9.51 -5.20
CA GLU A 431 11.58 -9.46 -6.63
C GLU A 431 10.46 -8.72 -7.39
N GLY A 432 10.68 -8.48 -8.69
CA GLY A 432 9.71 -7.83 -9.59
C GLY A 432 10.41 -6.93 -10.62
N VAL A 433 9.65 -6.05 -11.27
CA VAL A 433 10.22 -5.03 -12.19
C VAL A 433 11.15 -4.06 -11.45
N ASN A 434 10.79 -3.74 -10.20
CA ASN A 434 11.61 -2.97 -9.26
C ASN A 434 11.90 -3.82 -8.01
N PRO A 435 12.97 -4.66 -8.01
CA PRO A 435 13.34 -5.39 -6.81
C PRO A 435 13.69 -4.44 -5.67
N LEU A 436 13.28 -4.80 -4.46
CA LEU A 436 13.46 -3.98 -3.26
C LEU A 436 14.12 -4.82 -2.16
N ALA A 437 14.87 -4.14 -1.29
CA ALA A 437 15.36 -4.75 -0.06
C ALA A 437 15.17 -3.80 1.12
N VAL A 438 14.92 -4.38 2.29
CA VAL A 438 14.79 -3.66 3.56
C VAL A 438 15.63 -4.36 4.62
N HIS A 439 16.39 -3.57 5.37
CA HIS A 439 17.03 -3.99 6.61
C HIS A 439 16.60 -3.06 7.73
N ARG A 440 16.12 -3.63 8.84
CA ARG A 440 15.80 -2.88 10.05
C ARG A 440 16.45 -3.50 11.28
N SER A 441 16.55 -2.73 12.36
CA SER A 441 17.05 -3.21 13.66
C SER A 441 15.92 -3.61 14.62
N SER A 442 14.70 -3.09 14.42
CA SER A 442 13.52 -3.43 15.23
C SER A 442 12.23 -3.13 14.46
N TRP A 443 11.14 -3.81 14.84
CA TRP A 443 9.78 -3.51 14.39
C TRP A 443 9.06 -2.47 15.25
N SER A 444 9.52 -2.26 16.49
CA SER A 444 8.80 -1.52 17.53
C SER A 444 9.57 -0.36 18.15
N ASP A 445 10.89 -0.30 17.96
CA ASP A 445 11.68 0.80 18.48
C ASP A 445 11.54 2.03 17.56
N PRO A 446 11.01 3.17 18.06
CA PRO A 446 10.92 4.39 17.25
C PRO A 446 12.28 4.96 16.83
N ASN A 447 13.37 4.53 17.49
CA ASN A 447 14.74 4.92 17.15
C ASN A 447 15.44 3.89 16.26
N ALA A 448 14.74 2.84 15.82
CA ALA A 448 15.32 1.78 15.00
C ALA A 448 16.02 2.35 13.76
N VAL A 449 17.13 1.72 13.39
CA VAL A 449 17.70 1.86 12.06
C VAL A 449 16.80 1.15 11.04
N TYR A 450 16.45 1.85 9.97
CA TYR A 450 15.70 1.33 8.83
C TYR A 450 16.38 1.80 7.53
N LEU A 451 16.79 0.83 6.72
CA LEU A 451 17.43 1.03 5.42
C LEU A 451 16.60 0.32 4.36
N ALA A 452 16.04 1.08 3.42
CA ALA A 452 15.32 0.53 2.28
C ALA A 452 16.02 0.90 0.97
N ILE A 453 16.10 -0.04 0.06
CA ILE A 453 16.95 -0.01 -1.14
C ILE A 453 16.10 -0.35 -2.35
N LYS A 454 16.30 0.39 -3.44
CA LYS A 454 15.65 0.13 -4.72
C LYS A 454 16.65 -0.29 -5.80
N ALA A 455 16.34 -1.39 -6.46
CA ALA A 455 16.96 -1.84 -7.70
C ALA A 455 15.95 -1.75 -8.86
N GLY A 456 16.23 -2.40 -9.98
CA GLY A 456 15.30 -2.50 -11.12
C GLY A 456 15.61 -1.49 -12.22
N THR A 457 14.57 -0.87 -12.78
CA THR A 457 14.69 -0.12 -14.04
C THR A 457 14.01 1.26 -13.99
N PRO A 458 14.60 2.30 -14.62
CA PRO A 458 13.89 3.58 -14.79
C PRO A 458 12.64 3.43 -15.67
N ALA A 459 12.58 2.37 -16.48
CA ALA A 459 11.43 1.99 -17.29
C ALA A 459 10.32 1.27 -16.50
N ALA A 460 10.26 1.37 -15.18
CA ALA A 460 9.04 0.98 -14.48
C ALA A 460 7.89 1.95 -14.82
N ASN A 461 6.63 1.51 -14.71
CA ASN A 461 5.52 2.47 -14.74
C ASN A 461 5.70 3.47 -13.59
N HIS A 462 5.45 4.75 -13.84
CA HIS A 462 5.74 5.82 -12.88
C HIS A 462 7.19 5.87 -12.33
N GLY A 463 8.12 5.14 -12.95
CA GLY A 463 9.50 5.04 -12.51
C GLY A 463 10.30 6.33 -12.71
N HIS A 464 11.30 6.53 -11.86
CA HIS A 464 12.30 7.58 -11.93
C HIS A 464 13.67 6.98 -12.30
N MET A 465 14.67 7.82 -12.59
CA MET A 465 16.07 7.39 -12.70
C MET A 465 16.70 7.25 -11.30
N ASP A 466 16.14 6.38 -10.47
CA ASP A 466 16.43 6.23 -9.04
C ASP A 466 17.03 4.84 -8.73
N ILE A 467 17.61 4.16 -9.72
CA ILE A 467 18.12 2.80 -9.54
C ILE A 467 19.37 2.82 -8.66
N GLY A 468 19.43 1.96 -7.64
CA GLY A 468 20.47 1.97 -6.61
C GLY A 468 20.28 3.05 -5.52
N SER A 469 19.10 3.66 -5.48
CA SER A 469 18.72 4.60 -4.42
C SER A 469 18.36 3.88 -3.11
N PHE A 470 18.41 4.65 -2.02
CA PHE A 470 18.02 4.20 -0.71
C PHE A 470 17.41 5.33 0.12
N VAL A 471 16.66 4.96 1.16
CA VAL A 471 16.32 5.83 2.29
C VAL A 471 16.89 5.25 3.58
N LEU A 472 17.23 6.13 4.52
CA LEU A 472 17.81 5.75 5.81
C LEU A 472 17.12 6.52 6.93
N GLU A 473 16.58 5.80 7.89
CA GLU A 473 16.08 6.33 9.16
C GLU A 473 16.86 5.74 10.32
N ALA A 474 17.16 6.56 11.32
CA ALA A 474 17.78 6.16 12.58
C ALA A 474 17.50 7.25 13.62
N ASP A 475 17.35 6.86 14.89
CA ASP A 475 17.12 7.78 16.02
C ASP A 475 15.92 8.72 15.82
N GLY A 476 14.84 8.18 15.26
CA GLY A 476 13.61 8.93 15.00
C GLY A 476 13.73 9.97 13.87
N VAL A 477 14.80 9.93 13.07
CA VAL A 477 15.05 10.90 11.99
C VAL A 477 15.28 10.19 10.66
N ARG A 478 14.68 10.72 9.59
CA ARG A 478 15.01 10.33 8.21
C ARG A 478 16.20 11.13 7.70
N TRP A 479 17.35 10.48 7.60
CA TRP A 479 18.65 11.07 7.23
C TRP A 479 18.86 11.11 5.71
N ALA A 480 18.51 10.02 5.02
CA ALA A 480 18.51 9.96 3.56
C ALA A 480 17.05 9.87 3.08
N LEU A 481 16.62 10.85 2.28
CA LEU A 481 15.24 10.97 1.79
C LEU A 481 15.16 10.89 0.27
N ASP A 482 13.95 10.70 -0.22
CA ASP A 482 13.61 10.84 -1.63
C ASP A 482 12.57 11.96 -1.81
N PHE A 483 12.64 12.72 -2.91
CA PHE A 483 11.72 13.82 -3.18
C PHE A 483 10.34 13.35 -3.66
N GLY A 484 10.23 12.12 -4.15
CA GLY A 484 8.98 11.55 -4.62
C GLY A 484 8.39 12.24 -5.86
N SER A 485 7.07 12.21 -5.98
CA SER A 485 6.36 12.63 -7.19
C SER A 485 6.43 14.13 -7.50
N GLN A 486 6.12 14.49 -8.76
CA GLN A 486 5.89 15.87 -9.20
C GLN A 486 4.47 16.02 -9.74
N GLY A 487 3.78 17.11 -9.37
CA GLY A 487 2.41 17.37 -9.82
C GLY A 487 2.30 17.45 -11.35
N TYR A 488 1.53 16.53 -11.96
CA TYR A 488 1.45 16.38 -13.42
C TYR A 488 0.85 17.59 -14.13
N HIS A 489 -0.19 18.20 -13.56
CA HIS A 489 -0.94 19.27 -14.20
C HIS A 489 -0.04 20.45 -14.59
N ALA A 490 0.81 20.90 -13.65
CA ALA A 490 1.74 22.01 -13.89
C ALA A 490 2.80 21.69 -14.95
N LEU A 491 3.17 20.42 -15.14
CA LEU A 491 4.10 19.99 -16.18
C LEU A 491 3.41 19.91 -17.55
N GLU A 492 2.21 19.32 -17.59
CA GLU A 492 1.40 19.20 -18.79
C GLU A 492 0.98 20.58 -19.34
N GLU A 493 0.63 21.53 -18.47
CA GLU A 493 0.33 22.93 -18.87
C GLU A 493 1.52 23.64 -19.52
N ARG A 494 2.75 23.24 -19.17
CA ARG A 494 3.98 23.73 -19.80
C ARG A 494 4.32 22.99 -21.10
N GLY A 495 3.43 22.12 -21.58
CA GLY A 495 3.60 21.36 -22.81
C GLY A 495 4.57 20.18 -22.70
N MET A 496 5.00 19.80 -21.49
CA MET A 496 5.97 18.71 -21.31
C MET A 496 5.32 17.35 -21.54
N ASN A 497 5.93 16.52 -22.40
CA ASN A 497 5.48 15.15 -22.60
C ASN A 497 6.10 14.19 -21.57
N ILE A 498 5.61 14.25 -20.33
CA ILE A 498 6.11 13.46 -19.19
C ILE A 498 5.77 11.96 -19.24
N TRP A 499 4.94 11.57 -20.21
CA TRP A 499 4.52 10.18 -20.44
C TRP A 499 5.35 9.49 -21.52
N ASN A 500 6.15 10.25 -22.28
CA ASN A 500 7.20 9.69 -23.12
C ASN A 500 8.30 9.13 -22.23
N ARG A 501 8.68 7.87 -22.46
CA ARG A 501 9.66 7.14 -21.64
C ARG A 501 10.95 6.84 -22.42
N SER A 502 11.15 7.47 -23.58
CA SER A 502 12.40 7.39 -24.32
C SER A 502 13.55 8.05 -23.55
N GLN A 503 14.79 7.62 -23.81
CA GLN A 503 16.00 7.99 -23.06
C GLN A 503 16.17 9.50 -22.82
N HIS A 504 15.83 10.35 -23.79
CA HIS A 504 16.03 11.80 -23.70
C HIS A 504 14.71 12.60 -23.81
N SER A 505 13.63 12.02 -23.30
CA SER A 505 12.32 12.66 -23.30
C SER A 505 12.20 13.77 -22.25
N ASP A 506 11.15 14.59 -22.36
CA ASP A 506 10.84 15.65 -21.37
C ASP A 506 10.68 15.12 -19.94
N ARG A 507 10.29 13.85 -19.79
CA ARG A 507 10.16 13.20 -18.49
C ARG A 507 11.44 13.34 -17.66
N TRP A 508 12.61 13.14 -18.26
CA TRP A 508 13.89 13.12 -17.55
C TRP A 508 14.48 14.51 -17.30
N ARG A 509 13.89 15.55 -17.92
CA ARG A 509 14.22 16.96 -17.63
C ARG A 509 13.61 17.43 -16.31
N VAL A 510 12.66 16.68 -15.74
CA VAL A 510 12.07 16.97 -14.44
C VAL A 510 13.06 16.55 -13.35
N TYR A 511 13.51 17.52 -12.54
CA TYR A 511 14.54 17.28 -11.52
C TYR A 511 14.23 16.07 -10.63
N ARG A 512 12.99 15.96 -10.12
CA ARG A 512 12.54 14.87 -9.24
C ARG A 512 12.53 13.48 -9.90
N TYR A 513 12.61 13.39 -11.23
CA TYR A 513 12.61 12.11 -11.95
C TYR A 513 14.00 11.70 -12.42
N HIS A 514 15.00 12.56 -12.23
CA HIS A 514 16.36 12.39 -12.71
C HIS A 514 17.27 11.88 -11.58
N ASN A 515 18.28 11.04 -11.90
CA ASN A 515 19.28 10.52 -10.94
C ASN A 515 20.04 11.60 -10.16
N ARG A 516 20.01 12.87 -10.58
CA ARG A 516 20.56 14.00 -9.81
C ARG A 516 19.84 14.28 -8.49
N SER A 517 18.59 13.82 -8.36
CA SER A 517 17.72 14.10 -7.21
C SER A 517 17.60 12.93 -6.23
N HIS A 518 18.16 11.76 -6.54
CA HIS A 518 18.06 10.56 -5.71
C HIS A 518 19.40 10.24 -5.03
N ASN A 519 19.35 9.40 -3.99
CA ASN A 519 20.53 8.86 -3.30
C ASN A 519 21.25 7.77 -4.13
N THR A 520 21.63 8.10 -5.36
CA THR A 520 22.24 7.20 -6.34
C THR A 520 23.51 7.79 -6.97
N LEU A 521 24.13 7.08 -7.93
CA LEU A 521 25.34 7.50 -8.63
C LEU A 521 25.03 8.52 -9.75
N LEU A 522 25.95 9.46 -9.95
CA LEU A 522 25.98 10.34 -11.12
C LEU A 522 27.40 10.33 -11.70
N VAL A 523 27.52 9.89 -12.95
CA VAL A 523 28.81 9.72 -13.63
C VAL A 523 28.86 10.68 -14.81
N ASN A 524 29.82 11.60 -14.81
CA ASN A 524 29.94 12.68 -15.82
C ASN A 524 28.62 13.40 -16.13
N ASP A 525 27.80 13.63 -15.11
CA ASP A 525 26.53 14.33 -15.25
C ASP A 525 25.52 13.67 -16.21
N GLN A 526 25.70 12.37 -16.50
CA GLN A 526 24.86 11.58 -17.41
C GLN A 526 23.68 10.88 -16.71
N GLU A 527 22.64 10.65 -17.49
CA GLU A 527 21.43 9.92 -17.11
C GLU A 527 21.69 8.41 -16.97
N GLN A 528 20.91 7.73 -16.14
CA GLN A 528 20.81 6.27 -16.19
C GLN A 528 20.18 5.82 -17.53
N ILE A 529 20.56 4.64 -18.02
CA ILE A 529 19.94 4.07 -19.22
C ILE A 529 18.54 3.58 -18.89
N VAL A 530 17.53 4.18 -19.51
CA VAL A 530 16.11 3.95 -19.20
C VAL A 530 15.68 2.51 -19.46
N SER A 531 16.13 1.92 -20.57
CA SER A 531 15.76 0.55 -20.96
C SER A 531 16.56 -0.54 -20.22
N ALA A 532 17.54 -0.17 -19.40
CA ALA A 532 18.35 -1.11 -18.63
C ALA A 532 17.70 -1.40 -17.28
N SER A 533 18.13 -2.50 -16.65
CA SER A 533 17.70 -2.91 -15.31
C SER A 533 18.91 -3.35 -14.49
N ALA A 534 18.86 -3.09 -13.19
CA ALA A 534 19.85 -3.49 -12.20
C ALA A 534 19.23 -4.54 -11.25
N PRO A 535 19.69 -5.79 -11.23
CA PRO A 535 19.18 -6.79 -10.29
C PRO A 535 19.81 -6.65 -8.90
N ILE A 536 19.15 -7.21 -7.88
CA ILE A 536 19.80 -7.51 -6.60
C ILE A 536 20.66 -8.76 -6.79
N LEU A 537 21.97 -8.59 -6.83
CA LEU A 537 22.96 -9.64 -7.04
C LEU A 537 23.11 -10.57 -5.82
N SER A 538 23.07 -9.99 -4.61
CA SER A 538 23.19 -10.73 -3.35
C SER A 538 22.28 -10.14 -2.28
N PHE A 539 21.72 -11.00 -1.44
CA PHE A 539 20.96 -10.63 -0.25
C PHE A 539 21.26 -11.62 0.88
N SER A 540 21.46 -11.10 2.09
CA SER A 540 21.62 -11.89 3.30
C SER A 540 20.76 -11.31 4.42
N SER A 541 20.02 -12.19 5.08
CA SER A 541 19.29 -11.92 6.33
C SER A 541 20.01 -12.44 7.57
N HIS A 542 21.25 -12.94 7.43
CA HIS A 542 22.04 -13.38 8.59
C HIS A 542 22.35 -12.21 9.51
N THR A 543 22.10 -12.39 10.81
CA THR A 543 22.21 -11.35 11.84
C THR A 543 23.61 -10.76 12.00
N ASP A 544 24.66 -11.51 11.65
CA ASP A 544 26.04 -11.06 11.81
C ASP A 544 26.45 -10.04 10.73
N PHE A 545 25.87 -10.16 9.53
CA PHE A 545 26.16 -9.28 8.40
C PHE A 545 25.00 -9.26 7.38
N PRO A 546 23.84 -8.68 7.75
CA PRO A 546 22.73 -8.55 6.84
C PRO A 546 23.07 -7.50 5.79
N HIS A 547 22.98 -7.88 4.51
CA HIS A 547 23.44 -7.05 3.41
C HIS A 547 22.62 -7.26 2.13
N THR A 548 22.72 -6.28 1.24
CA THR A 548 22.18 -6.30 -0.13
C THR A 548 23.22 -5.73 -1.08
N ILE A 549 23.43 -6.38 -2.23
CA ILE A 549 24.30 -5.88 -3.31
C ILE A 549 23.48 -5.76 -4.58
N VAL A 550 23.52 -4.59 -5.22
CA VAL A 550 22.85 -4.27 -6.48
C VAL A 550 23.89 -4.16 -7.59
N ASP A 551 23.68 -4.88 -8.71
CA ASP A 551 24.51 -4.71 -9.92
C ASP A 551 23.93 -3.60 -10.80
N MET A 552 24.55 -2.43 -10.74
CA MET A 552 24.16 -1.22 -11.46
C MET A 552 24.89 -1.08 -12.81
N SER A 553 25.71 -2.07 -13.21
CA SER A 553 26.56 -1.96 -14.39
C SER A 553 25.76 -1.70 -15.67
N ALA A 554 24.58 -2.32 -15.81
CA ALA A 554 23.75 -2.17 -16.99
C ALA A 554 23.16 -0.76 -17.14
N VAL A 555 22.72 -0.14 -16.04
CA VAL A 555 22.11 1.21 -16.06
C VAL A 555 23.16 2.32 -16.25
N TYR A 556 24.44 2.04 -16.00
CA TYR A 556 25.58 2.93 -16.28
C TYR A 556 26.45 2.44 -17.45
N ARG A 557 25.94 1.57 -18.33
CA ARG A 557 26.72 1.04 -19.46
C ARG A 557 27.23 2.19 -20.34
N GLY A 558 28.50 2.13 -20.72
CA GLY A 558 29.16 3.19 -21.49
C GLY A 558 29.64 4.36 -20.63
N GLN A 559 29.20 4.47 -19.38
CA GLN A 559 29.74 5.40 -18.37
C GLN A 559 30.71 4.68 -17.44
N LEU A 560 30.38 3.45 -17.04
CA LEU A 560 31.21 2.58 -16.19
C LEU A 560 31.33 1.19 -16.83
N ALA A 561 32.47 0.53 -16.62
CA ALA A 561 32.70 -0.85 -17.05
C ALA A 561 32.12 -1.88 -16.06
N ARG A 562 32.06 -1.51 -14.77
CA ARG A 562 31.40 -2.25 -13.68
C ARG A 562 30.92 -1.24 -12.65
N ALA A 563 29.73 -1.47 -12.11
CA ALA A 563 29.19 -0.70 -11.00
C ALA A 563 28.36 -1.62 -10.11
N GLU A 564 28.84 -1.90 -8.90
CA GLU A 564 28.10 -2.60 -7.87
C GLU A 564 27.96 -1.70 -6.66
N ARG A 565 26.77 -1.70 -6.06
CA ARG A 565 26.49 -0.95 -4.84
C ARG A 565 26.03 -1.89 -3.74
N GLY A 566 26.80 -1.96 -2.66
CA GLY A 566 26.55 -2.77 -1.48
C GLY A 566 26.02 -1.93 -0.33
N PHE A 567 25.12 -2.53 0.44
CA PHE A 567 24.50 -1.98 1.63
C PHE A 567 24.55 -3.02 2.74
N ALA A 568 24.91 -2.64 3.96
CA ALA A 568 24.84 -3.53 5.13
C ALA A 568 24.40 -2.77 6.39
N LEU A 569 23.59 -3.43 7.22
CA LEU A 569 23.26 -2.96 8.57
C LEU A 569 24.15 -3.72 9.57
N LEU A 570 25.10 -3.03 10.19
CA LEU A 570 26.04 -3.63 11.13
C LEU A 570 25.36 -3.88 12.49
N PRO A 571 25.83 -4.86 13.29
CA PRO A 571 25.23 -5.21 14.57
C PRO A 571 25.15 -4.07 15.60
N ASP A 572 26.00 -3.04 15.45
CA ASP A 572 26.01 -1.85 16.31
C ASP A 572 25.10 -0.71 15.81
N GLY A 573 24.29 -0.96 14.79
CA GLY A 573 23.37 0.01 14.20
C GLY A 573 23.98 0.92 13.13
N ARG A 574 25.28 0.81 12.84
CA ARG A 574 25.88 1.56 11.72
C ARG A 574 25.41 0.98 10.38
N VAL A 575 25.23 1.86 9.39
CA VAL A 575 24.99 1.46 8.00
C VAL A 575 26.26 1.65 7.18
N LEU A 576 26.67 0.59 6.48
CA LEU A 576 27.75 0.62 5.50
C LEU A 576 27.14 0.71 4.10
N ILE A 577 27.56 1.71 3.33
CA ILE A 577 27.28 1.83 1.90
C ILE A 577 28.61 1.83 1.18
N GLN A 578 28.78 0.89 0.25
CA GLN A 578 30.02 0.67 -0.49
C GLN A 578 29.74 0.59 -1.98
N ASP A 579 30.43 1.42 -2.76
CA ASP A 579 30.41 1.36 -4.22
C ASP A 579 31.70 0.70 -4.73
N GLU A 580 31.53 -0.33 -5.56
CA GLU A 580 32.59 -1.03 -6.29
C GLU A 580 32.47 -0.71 -7.78
N ILE A 581 33.35 0.17 -8.25
CA ILE A 581 33.28 0.75 -9.58
C ILE A 581 34.59 0.52 -10.34
N ALA A 582 34.45 0.21 -11.62
CA ALA A 582 35.54 0.20 -12.58
C ALA A 582 35.22 1.20 -13.69
N ALA A 583 36.01 2.27 -13.75
CA ALA A 583 35.90 3.27 -14.81
C ALA A 583 36.35 2.70 -16.17
N GLY A 584 35.78 3.23 -17.25
CA GLY A 584 36.38 3.15 -18.58
C GLY A 584 37.56 4.14 -18.72
N ASP A 585 37.93 4.49 -19.95
CA ASP A 585 39.02 5.44 -20.21
C ASP A 585 38.59 6.89 -19.87
N ALA A 586 38.96 7.34 -18.66
CA ALA A 586 39.01 8.72 -18.10
C ALA A 586 37.71 9.40 -17.64
N HIS A 587 37.38 9.47 -16.34
CA HIS A 587 36.20 10.22 -15.85
C HIS A 587 36.25 10.73 -14.39
N ASP A 588 35.50 11.81 -14.13
CA ASP A 588 35.12 12.36 -12.82
C ASP A 588 33.83 11.68 -12.31
N MET A 589 33.76 11.42 -11.01
CA MET A 589 32.60 10.74 -10.39
C MET A 589 32.09 11.50 -9.18
N LEU A 590 30.77 11.60 -9.06
CA LEU A 590 30.11 12.23 -7.92
C LEU A 590 29.19 11.23 -7.21
N HIS A 591 29.44 11.02 -5.92
CA HIS A 591 28.50 10.34 -5.03
C HIS A 591 27.51 11.36 -4.47
N ARG A 592 26.20 11.09 -4.54
CA ARG A 592 25.16 11.99 -4.05
C ARG A 592 24.42 11.39 -2.87
N MET A 593 24.18 12.23 -1.86
CA MET A 593 23.28 11.97 -0.74
C MET A 593 22.43 13.22 -0.53
N VAL A 594 21.12 13.03 -0.43
CA VAL A 594 20.12 14.05 -0.18
C VAL A 594 19.57 13.85 1.23
N GLY A 595 19.63 14.89 2.05
CA GLY A 595 19.13 14.89 3.41
C GLY A 595 18.61 16.27 3.82
N ASN A 596 17.81 16.31 4.89
CA ASN A 596 17.25 17.55 5.45
C ASN A 596 18.20 18.28 6.43
N HIS A 597 19.43 17.78 6.58
CA HIS A 597 20.43 18.32 7.49
C HIS A 597 21.72 18.67 6.73
N PHE A 598 22.50 19.60 7.26
CA PHE A 598 23.80 19.94 6.71
C PHE A 598 24.74 18.72 6.77
N ILE A 599 25.19 18.27 5.60
CA ILE A 599 26.20 17.22 5.50
C ILE A 599 27.57 17.87 5.60
N HIS A 600 28.28 17.64 6.71
CA HIS A 600 29.69 18.01 6.82
C HIS A 600 30.55 16.94 6.12
N ILE A 601 31.12 17.28 4.97
CA ILE A 601 32.05 16.42 4.25
C ILE A 601 33.46 16.69 4.78
N THR A 602 33.99 15.76 5.59
CA THR A 602 35.41 15.78 5.99
C THR A 602 36.23 14.93 5.03
N ALA A 603 37.34 15.47 4.50
CA ALA A 603 38.24 14.70 3.65
C ALA A 603 38.76 13.48 4.40
N ASN A 604 38.63 12.28 3.81
CA ASN A 604 39.23 11.07 4.34
C ASN A 604 40.72 11.06 3.91
N PRO A 605 41.70 11.18 4.82
CA PRO A 605 43.11 11.21 4.45
C PRO A 605 43.62 9.90 3.83
N ALA A 606 42.82 8.80 3.87
CA ALA A 606 43.14 7.53 3.24
C ALA A 606 42.65 7.39 1.79
N ILE A 607 41.89 8.36 1.26
CA ILE A 607 41.42 8.38 -0.13
C ILE A 607 41.86 9.72 -0.72
N PRO A 608 42.84 9.76 -1.65
CA PRO A 608 43.25 11.01 -2.26
C PRO A 608 42.04 11.68 -2.91
N ALA A 609 41.71 12.88 -2.43
CA ALA A 609 40.73 13.73 -3.07
C ALA A 609 41.19 14.00 -4.52
N ILE A 610 40.44 13.50 -5.49
CA ILE A 610 40.50 14.01 -6.85
C ILE A 610 39.28 14.93 -6.93
N LEU A 611 39.57 16.24 -6.80
CA LEU A 611 38.62 17.34 -6.98
C LEU A 611 38.22 17.48 -8.44
#